data_AF-A0A6V8MQ69-F1
#
_entry.id   AF-A0A6V8MQ69-F1
#
_cell.length_a   1.000
_cell.length_b   1.000
_cell.length_c   1.000
_cell.angle_alpha   90.00
_cell.angle_beta   90.00
_cell.angle_gamma   90.00
#
_symmetry.space_group_name_H-M   'P 1'
#
loop_
_entity.id
_entity.type
_entity.pdbx_description
1 polymer ?
#
loop_
_entity_poly.entity_id
_entity_poly.type
_entity_poly.pdbx_seq_one_letter_code
_entity_poly.pdbx_strand_id
1 'polypeptide(L)' 'MYLNFYELNKEPFQITPDPSFLYLSLSHREALASIIYGVEKKKDLF' A
#
# COMPACT_ATOMS: atom_id res chain seq x y z
N MET A 1 -26.09 -1.50 4.96
CA MET A 1 -26.54 -2.58 5.88
C MET A 1 -25.42 -3.02 6.82
N TYR A 2 -24.25 -3.42 6.31
CA TYR A 2 -23.13 -3.85 7.16
C TYR A 2 -22.44 -2.73 7.94
N LEU A 3 -22.39 -1.51 7.41
CA LEU A 3 -21.70 -0.39 8.07
C LEU A 3 -22.25 -0.11 9.47
N ASN A 4 -23.56 0.02 9.59
CA ASN A 4 -24.19 0.33 10.89
C ASN A 4 -24.24 -0.88 11.81
N PHE A 5 -24.35 -2.11 11.29
CA PHE A 5 -24.41 -3.32 12.10
C PHE A 5 -23.05 -3.67 12.74
N TYR A 6 -21.96 -3.41 12.02
CA TYR A 6 -20.58 -3.68 12.46
C TYR A 6 -19.79 -2.42 12.83
N GLU A 7 -20.45 -1.26 12.90
CA GLU A 7 -19.83 0.04 13.20
C GLU A 7 -18.60 0.35 12.31
N LEU A 8 -18.68 -0.03 11.03
CA LEU A 8 -17.60 0.18 10.08
C LEU A 8 -17.67 1.60 9.51
N ASN A 9 -16.51 2.26 9.44
CA ASN A 9 -16.39 3.59 8.86
C ASN A 9 -16.39 3.60 7.32
N LYS A 10 -16.24 2.43 6.68
CA LYS A 10 -16.25 2.28 5.22
C LYS A 10 -16.57 0.85 4.79
N GLU A 11 -16.91 0.69 3.52
CA GLU A 11 -17.31 -0.60 2.95
C GLU A 11 -16.16 -1.63 3.06
N PRO A 12 -16.42 -2.83 3.61
CA PRO A 12 -15.35 -3.77 3.96
C PRO A 12 -14.75 -4.53 2.78
N PHE A 13 -15.47 -4.65 1.65
CA PHE A 13 -15.03 -5.46 0.50
C PHE A 13 -15.34 -4.73 -0.80
N GLN A 14 -14.34 -4.08 -1.37
CA GLN A 14 -14.38 -3.54 -2.73
C GLN A 14 -13.62 -4.48 -3.68
N ILE A 15 -14.04 -4.53 -4.94
CA ILE A 15 -13.37 -5.36 -5.96
C ILE A 15 -11.94 -4.87 -6.21
N THR A 16 -11.76 -3.55 -6.17
CA THR A 16 -10.43 -2.93 -6.25
C THR A 16 -9.84 -2.80 -4.85
N PRO A 17 -8.61 -3.28 -4.61
CA PRO A 17 -7.92 -3.06 -3.34
C PRO A 17 -7.76 -1.56 -3.06
N ASP A 18 -8.19 -1.11 -1.88
CA ASP A 18 -7.96 0.26 -1.43
C ASP A 18 -6.51 0.38 -0.89
N PRO A 19 -5.66 1.23 -1.50
CA PRO A 19 -4.26 1.40 -1.09
C PRO A 19 -4.09 1.82 0.37
N SER A 20 -5.11 2.42 0.99
CA SER A 20 -5.09 2.79 2.41
C SER A 20 -4.99 1.58 3.34
N PHE A 21 -5.31 0.38 2.85
CA PHE A 21 -5.15 -0.89 3.58
C PHE A 21 -3.85 -1.62 3.24
N LEU A 22 -2.92 -0.98 2.54
CA LEU A 22 -1.63 -1.60 2.23
C LEU A 22 -0.86 -1.91 3.51
N TYR A 23 -0.77 -3.21 3.84
CA TYR A 23 0.12 -3.68 4.89
C TYR A 23 1.52 -3.94 4.31
N LEU A 24 2.43 -3.01 4.56
CA LEU A 24 3.84 -3.20 4.26
C LEU A 24 4.41 -4.17 5.30
N SER A 25 4.68 -5.41 4.92
CA SER A 25 5.46 -6.33 5.75
C SER A 25 6.94 -5.91 5.72
N LEU A 26 7.79 -6.60 6.49
CA LEU A 26 9.24 -6.37 6.42
C LEU A 26 9.77 -6.56 5.00
N SER A 27 9.41 -7.68 4.34
CA SER A 27 9.84 -7.96 2.97
C SER A 27 9.30 -6.94 1.95
N HIS A 28 8.06 -6.46 2.12
CA HIS A 28 7.52 -5.40 1.26
C HIS A 28 8.32 -4.10 1.40
N ARG A 29 8.74 -3.73 2.62
CA ARG A 29 9.56 -2.54 2.87
C ARG A 29 10.94 -2.65 2.23
N GLU A 30 11.61 -3.79 2.37
CA GLU A 30 12.94 -4.03 1.79
C GLU A 30 12.91 -3.98 0.26
N ALA A 31 11.91 -4.61 -0.36
CA ALA A 31 11.72 -4.56 -1.80
C ALA A 31 11.45 -3.13 -2.29
N LEU A 32 10.57 -2.38 -1.59
CA LEU A 32 10.26 -1.00 -1.93
C LEU A 32 11.49 -0.09 -1.80
N ALA A 33 12.29 -0.24 -0.74
CA ALA A 33 13.53 0.51 -0.57
C ALA A 33 14.53 0.23 -1.70
N SER A 34 14.65 -1.02 -2.13
CA SER A 34 15.51 -1.40 -3.25
C SER A 34 15.07 -0.74 -4.57
N ILE A 35 13.76 -0.67 -4.81
CA ILE A 35 13.19 0.00 -5.99
C ILE A 35 13.48 1.51 -5.94
N ILE A 36 13.19 2.16 -4.81
CA ILE A 36 13.44 3.59 -4.62
C ILE A 36 14.90 3.91 -4.87
N TYR A 37 15.80 3.15 -4.24
CA TYR A 37 17.24 3.32 -4.41
C TYR A 37 17.69 3.17 -5.87
N GLY A 38 17.16 2.18 -6.59
CA GLY A 38 17.45 1.99 -8.01
C GLY A 38 16.98 3.17 -8.88
N VAL A 39 15.81 3.74 -8.58
CA VAL A 39 15.27 4.92 -9.28
C VAL A 39 16.08 6.17 -8.97
N GLU A 40 16.41 6.42 -7.71
CA GLU A 40 17.21 7.57 -7.28
C GLU A 40 18.61 7.54 -7.89
N LYS A 41 19.30 6.40 -7.80
CA LYS A 41 20.62 6.25 -8.44
C LYS A 41 20.60 6.45 -9.95
N LYS A 42 19.53 5.99 -10.62
CA LYS A 42 19.38 6.22 -12.06
C LYS A 42 19.24 7.71 -12.35
N LYS A 43 18.55 8.47 -11.49
CA LYS A 43 18.35 9.91 -11.65
C LYS A 43 19.63 10.71 -11.45
N ASP A 44 20.52 10.28 -10.56
CA ASP A 44 21.83 10.93 -10.33
C ASP A 44 22.85 10.69 -11.46
N LEU A 45 22.55 9.76 -12.38
CA LEU A 45 23.41 9.43 -13.52
C LEU A 45 23.09 10.27 -14.79
N PHE A 46 22.02 11.07 -14.76
CA PHE A 46 21.60 11.99 -15.82
C PHE A 46 21.72 13.44 -15.37
#